data_AF-A0A2T2XAF3-F1
#
_entry.id   AF-A0A2T2XAF3-F1
#
_cell.length_a   1.000
_cell.length_b   1.000
_cell.length_c   1.000
_cell.angle_alpha   90.00
_cell.angle_beta   90.00
_cell.angle_gamma   90.00
#
_symmetry.space_group_name_H-M   'P 1'
#
loop_
_entity.id
_entity.type
_entity.pdbx_description
1 polymer ?
#
loop_
_entity_poly.entity_id
_entity_poly.type
_entity_poly.pdbx_seq_one_letter_code
_entity_poly.pdbx_strand_id
1 'polypeptide(L)'
;MHYNRGRAAGSQTLRGKLVDSIIIRTHRARKSVAAIVGSREGLMEDFYRKGMKLIYPVTPGPMTLEEAMVNARDFVPEAAVQVGLTLEQCHF
;
A
#
# COMPACT_ATOMS: atom_id res chain seq x y z
N MET A 1 18.91 -22.41 -1.85
CA MET A 1 18.78 -20.98 -2.15
C MET A 1 17.99 -20.31 -1.04
N HIS A 2 18.63 -19.45 -0.25
CA HIS A 2 17.99 -18.66 0.81
C HIS A 2 17.52 -17.34 0.19
N TYR A 3 16.21 -17.14 0.10
CA TYR A 3 15.61 -15.88 -0.34
C TYR A 3 15.65 -14.89 0.83
N ASN A 4 16.39 -13.79 0.67
CA ASN A 4 16.53 -12.75 1.70
C ASN A 4 15.18 -12.03 1.87
N ARG A 5 14.56 -12.20 3.05
CA ARG A 5 13.28 -11.58 3.43
C ARG A 5 13.48 -10.10 3.74
N GLY A 6 13.36 -9.24 2.73
CA GLY A 6 13.02 -7.83 2.97
C GLY A 6 11.64 -7.80 3.64
N ARG A 7 11.57 -7.35 4.90
CA ARG A 7 10.34 -7.33 5.69
C ARG A 7 9.28 -6.48 4.99
N ALA A 8 8.39 -7.14 4.28
CA ALA A 8 7.24 -6.53 3.66
C ALA A 8 6.26 -5.99 4.71
N ALA A 9 5.25 -5.29 4.21
CA ALA A 9 4.15 -4.70 4.96
C ALA A 9 3.23 -5.75 5.62
N GLY A 10 3.77 -6.65 6.45
CA GLY A 10 3.01 -7.51 7.35
C GLY A 10 2.59 -6.77 8.62
N SER A 11 1.71 -7.40 9.40
CA SER A 11 1.06 -6.97 10.65
C SER A 11 1.90 -6.15 11.66
N GLN A 12 3.23 -6.15 11.55
CA GLN A 12 4.13 -5.23 12.27
C GLN A 12 4.03 -3.76 11.85
N THR A 13 3.41 -3.42 10.71
CA THR A 13 3.17 -2.02 10.32
C THR A 13 2.01 -1.40 11.13
N LEU A 14 1.16 -2.23 11.74
CA LEU A 14 -0.11 -1.84 12.36
C LEU A 14 -0.04 -1.47 13.84
N ARG A 15 0.93 -1.98 14.61
CA ARG A 15 1.03 -1.67 16.04
C ARG A 15 1.81 -0.37 16.26
N GLY A 16 1.09 0.75 16.35
CA GLY A 16 1.61 2.03 16.85
C GLY A 16 2.43 2.88 15.87
N LYS A 17 2.32 2.64 14.55
CA LYS A 17 3.07 3.39 13.52
C LYS A 17 2.22 4.42 12.79
N LEU A 18 2.90 5.29 12.03
CA LEU A 18 2.35 6.36 11.18
C LEU A 18 1.09 5.97 10.38
N VAL A 19 1.02 4.75 9.87
CA VAL A 19 -0.13 4.29 9.05
C VAL A 19 -1.42 4.26 9.87
N ASP A 20 -1.38 3.77 11.11
CA ASP A 20 -2.57 3.67 11.97
C ASP A 20 -3.08 5.06 12.36
N SER A 21 -2.16 5.99 12.65
CA SER A 21 -2.51 7.37 12.98
C SER A 21 -3.10 8.13 11.79
N ILE A 22 -2.61 7.86 10.57
CA ILE A 22 -3.20 8.40 9.34
C ILE A 22 -4.63 7.88 9.20
N ILE A 23 -4.86 6.56 9.23
CA ILE A 23 -6.19 5.95 9.04
C ILE A 23 -7.20 6.51 10.05
N ILE A 24 -6.83 6.60 11.33
CA ILE A 24 -7.71 7.16 12.38
C ILE A 24 -8.05 8.62 12.08
N ARG A 25 -7.09 9.43 11.64
CA ARG A 25 -7.32 10.85 11.30
C ARG A 25 -8.21 11.01 10.07
N THR A 26 -7.98 10.25 9.00
CA THR A 26 -8.83 10.30 7.80
C THR A 26 -10.25 9.85 8.10
N HIS A 27 -10.43 8.81 8.92
CA HIS A 27 -11.75 8.37 9.36
C HIS A 27 -12.50 9.47 10.11
N ARG A 28 -11.84 10.14 11.08
CA ARG A 28 -12.44 11.28 11.81
C ARG A 28 -12.81 12.44 10.89
N ALA A 29 -12.02 12.67 9.84
CA ALA A 29 -12.28 13.71 8.84
C ALA A 29 -13.30 13.31 7.76
N ARG A 30 -13.88 12.10 7.82
CA ARG A 30 -14.77 11.54 6.79
C ARG A 30 -14.14 11.55 5.39
N LYS A 31 -12.84 11.26 5.32
CA LYS A 31 -12.09 11.13 4.08
C LYS A 31 -11.65 9.69 3.88
N SER A 32 -11.69 9.23 2.64
CA SER A 32 -11.14 7.93 2.24
C SER A 32 -9.62 7.96 2.24
N VAL A 33 -8.99 6.82 2.52
CA VAL A 33 -7.54 6.65 2.43
C VAL A 33 -7.19 5.41 1.63
N ALA A 34 -6.20 5.54 0.76
CA ALA A 34 -5.57 4.47 0.01
C ALA A 34 -4.07 4.44 0.33
N ALA A 35 -3.46 3.26 0.29
CA ALA A 35 -2.04 3.08 0.52
C ALA A 35 -1.35 2.56 -0.75
N ILE A 36 -0.23 3.19 -1.12
CA ILE A 36 0.72 2.65 -2.10
C ILE A 36 1.89 2.07 -1.31
N VAL A 37 2.20 0.79 -1.52
CA VAL A 37 3.18 0.03 -0.72
C VAL A 37 4.24 -0.62 -1.59
N GLY A 38 5.47 -0.78 -1.07
CA GLY A 38 6.55 -1.47 -1.79
C GLY A 38 6.25 -2.94 -2.06
N SER A 39 5.64 -3.62 -1.09
CA SER A 39 5.22 -5.02 -1.21
C SER A 39 4.06 -5.32 -0.26
N ARG A 40 3.32 -6.39 -0.55
CA ARG A 40 2.20 -6.87 0.26
C ARG A 40 2.52 -8.28 0.75
N GLU A 41 2.68 -8.44 2.06
CA GLU A 41 2.77 -9.76 2.70
C GLU A 41 1.86 -9.82 3.93
N GLY A 42 1.24 -10.98 4.17
CA GLY A 42 0.36 -11.20 5.32
C GLY A 42 -1.09 -10.76 5.11
N LEU A 43 -1.88 -10.86 6.19
CA LEU A 43 -3.31 -10.58 6.20
C LEU A 43 -3.56 -9.06 6.19
N MET A 44 -4.13 -8.55 5.10
CA MET A 44 -4.50 -7.13 4.94
C MET A 44 -5.85 -6.79 5.57
N GLU A 45 -6.59 -7.78 6.04
CA GLU A 45 -7.95 -7.64 6.53
C GLU A 45 -8.06 -6.61 7.66
N ASP A 46 -7.06 -6.54 8.54
CA ASP A 46 -7.00 -5.55 9.62
C ASP A 46 -6.95 -4.10 9.11
N PHE A 47 -6.28 -3.84 7.99
CA PHE A 47 -6.24 -2.51 7.40
C PHE A 47 -7.61 -2.12 6.82
N TYR A 48 -8.27 -3.06 6.13
CA TYR A 48 -9.60 -2.84 5.58
C TYR A 48 -10.64 -2.62 6.69
N ARG A 49 -10.59 -3.44 7.77
CA ARG A 49 -11.45 -3.27 8.95
C ARG A 49 -11.28 -1.91 9.63
N LYS A 50 -10.07 -1.34 9.60
CA LYS A 50 -9.78 0.00 10.15
C LYS A 50 -10.18 1.16 9.23
N GLY A 51 -10.63 0.88 8.01
CA GLY A 51 -11.13 1.90 7.08
C GLY A 51 -10.19 2.27 5.94
N MET A 52 -9.07 1.55 5.76
CA MET A 52 -8.32 1.61 4.51
C MET A 52 -9.22 1.16 3.36
N LYS A 53 -9.31 1.93 2.27
CA LYS A 53 -10.17 1.60 1.12
C LYS A 53 -9.45 0.80 0.05
N LEU A 54 -8.15 1.01 -0.10
CA LEU A 54 -7.34 0.36 -1.12
C LEU A 54 -5.89 0.22 -0.63
N ILE A 55 -5.26 -0.91 -0.96
CA ILE A 55 -3.83 -1.13 -0.78
C ILE A 55 -3.28 -1.61 -2.12
N TYR A 56 -2.41 -0.79 -2.72
CA TYR A 56 -1.88 -1.00 -4.06
C TYR A 56 -0.35 -1.19 -4.00
N PRO A 57 0.20 -2.31 -4.50
CA PRO A 57 1.65 -2.48 -4.58
C PRO A 57 2.22 -1.57 -5.67
N VAL A 58 3.36 -0.94 -5.40
CA VAL A 58 4.03 -0.03 -6.36
C VAL A 58 4.61 -0.78 -7.55
N THR A 59 4.98 -2.05 -7.36
CA THR A 59 5.59 -2.87 -8.41
C THR A 59 4.53 -3.40 -9.38
N PRO A 60 4.70 -3.26 -10.70
CA PRO A 60 3.70 -3.66 -11.71
C PRO A 60 3.60 -5.19 -11.91
N GLY A 61 4.48 -5.97 -11.29
CA GLY A 61 4.50 -7.43 -11.40
C GLY A 61 5.64 -8.06 -10.59
N PRO A 62 5.87 -9.38 -10.72
CA PRO A 62 6.99 -10.06 -10.10
C PRO A 62 8.32 -9.46 -10.60
N MET A 63 9.15 -8.99 -9.67
CA MET A 63 10.49 -8.45 -9.95
C MET A 63 11.38 -8.62 -8.73
N THR A 64 12.68 -8.45 -8.94
CA THR A 64 13.65 -8.40 -7.85
C THR A 64 13.51 -7.10 -7.05
N LEU A 65 13.96 -7.11 -5.79
CA LEU A 65 14.00 -5.92 -4.95
C LEU A 65 14.90 -4.83 -5.56
N GLU A 66 15.99 -5.23 -6.21
CA GLU A 66 16.92 -4.31 -6.87
C GLU A 66 16.25 -3.58 -8.03
N GLU A 67 15.56 -4.30 -8.92
CA GLU A 67 14.78 -3.72 -10.01
C GLU A 67 13.69 -2.78 -9.47
N ALA A 68 13.00 -3.18 -8.40
CA ALA A 68 11.99 -2.34 -7.76
C ALA A 68 12.58 -1.03 -7.20
N MET A 69 13.78 -1.09 -6.60
CA MET A 69 14.44 0.08 -6.03
C MET A 69 15.00 1.02 -7.10
N VAL A 70 15.61 0.48 -8.15
CA VAL A 70 16.16 1.27 -9.27
C VAL A 70 15.07 2.07 -9.97
N ASN A 71 13.89 1.46 -10.14
CA ASN A 71 12.77 2.05 -10.87
C ASN A 71 11.70 2.67 -9.95
N ALA A 72 11.94 2.73 -8.62
CA ALA A 72 10.95 3.19 -7.65
C ALA A 72 10.43 4.61 -7.96
N ARG A 73 11.30 5.46 -8.51
CA ARG A 73 10.96 6.84 -8.89
C ARG A 73 9.87 6.91 -9.96
N ASP A 74 9.85 5.94 -10.86
CA ASP A 74 8.90 5.89 -11.98
C ASP A 74 7.65 5.10 -11.59
N PHE A 75 7.82 4.03 -10.81
CA PHE A 75 6.70 3.19 -10.37
C PHE A 75 5.75 3.89 -9.39
N VAL A 76 6.23 4.79 -8.53
CA VAL A 76 5.35 5.50 -7.57
C VAL A 76 4.32 6.38 -8.29
N PRO A 77 4.70 7.27 -9.22
CA PRO A 77 3.74 8.02 -10.05
C PRO A 77 2.79 7.13 -10.84
N GLU A 78 3.29 6.07 -11.47
CA GLU A 78 2.45 5.14 -12.23
C GLU A 78 1.39 4.47 -11.34
N ALA A 79 1.80 3.97 -10.17
CA ALA A 79 0.88 3.40 -9.20
C ALA A 79 -0.18 4.42 -8.73
N ALA A 80 0.21 5.69 -8.54
CA ALA A 80 -0.73 6.74 -8.18
C ALA A 80 -1.76 7.01 -9.30
N VAL A 81 -1.35 7.01 -10.56
CA VAL A 81 -2.26 7.12 -11.72
C VAL A 81 -3.23 5.95 -11.73
N GLN A 82 -2.75 4.72 -11.56
CA GLN A 82 -3.61 3.54 -11.55
C GLN A 82 -4.63 3.55 -10.41
N VAL A 83 -4.21 3.99 -9.21
CA VAL A 83 -5.12 4.21 -8.08
C VAL A 83 -6.17 5.26 -8.43
N GLY A 84 -5.77 6.39 -9.01
CA GLY A 84 -6.70 7.44 -9.44
C GLY A 84 -7.76 6.92 -10.42
N LEU A 85 -7.32 6.25 -11.50
CA LEU A 85 -8.21 5.66 -12.50
C LEU A 85 -9.16 4.62 -11.90
N THR A 86 -8.67 3.77 -11.00
CA THR A 86 -9.50 2.78 -10.30
C THR A 86 -10.60 3.46 -9.49
N LEU A 87 -10.27 4.54 -8.77
CA LEU A 87 -11.24 5.30 -7.98
C LEU A 87 -12.27 6.02 -8.84
N GLU A 88 -11.90 6.52 -10.02
CA GLU A 88 -12.84 7.14 -10.96
C GLU A 88 -13.84 6.12 -11.54
N GLN A 89 -13.38 4.89 -11.81
CA GLN A 89 -14.23 3.82 -12.33
C GLN A 89 -15.16 3.21 -11.27
N CYS A 90 -14.72 3.21 -10.01
CA CYS A 90 -15.55 2.82 -8.88
C CYS A 90 -16.47 3.99 -8.46
N HIS A 91 -17.53 4.26 -9.23
CA HIS A 91 -18.61 5.13 -8.77
C HIS A 91 -19.26 4.49 -7.51
N PHE A 92 -19.00 5.08 -6.33
CA PHE A 92 -19.67 4.77 -5.07
C PHE A 92 -20.85 5.72 -4.81
#